data_AF-A0A402BPU9-F1
#
_entry.id   AF-A0A402BPU9-F1
#
_cell.length_a   1.000
_cell.length_b   1.000
_cell.length_c   1.000
_cell.angle_alpha   90.00
_cell.angle_beta   90.00
_cell.angle_gamma   90.00
#
_symmetry.space_group_name_H-M   'P 1'
#
loop_
_entity.id
_entity.type
_entity.pdbx_description
1 polymer ?
#
loop_
_entity_poly.entity_id
_entity_poly.type
_entity_poly.pdbx_seq_one_letter_code
_entity_poly.pdbx_strand_id
1 'polypeptide(L)'
;MFMKKLYSIFALSLLILSFCSSAFAWSPSIDGKPDAFDPGKSRGYYIWHDKDGLHIWTTTRGQEHEFSGVIRTNGKFADIHGQRIERNDFYKTSSTRDMITFKFKTDSGIDGLDFKIKGGKYVDFDLFVDGHRIDPKQIHIGDRGWSPRDNDFRLYR
;
A
#
# COMPACT_ATOMS: atom_id res chain seq x y z
N MET A 1 -6.24 61.15 48.40
CA MET A 1 -6.60 61.52 47.03
C MET A 1 -6.35 60.30 46.13
N PHE A 2 -7.44 59.69 45.64
CA PHE A 2 -7.62 58.81 44.47
C PHE A 2 -6.52 57.78 44.09
N MET A 3 -6.78 56.48 44.28
CA MET A 3 -7.20 55.47 43.26
C MET A 3 -6.13 55.24 42.16
N LYS A 4 -5.67 54.02 41.81
CA LYS A 4 -6.44 52.84 41.40
C LYS A 4 -5.58 51.56 41.52
N LYS A 5 -6.20 50.47 42.00
CA LYS A 5 -5.81 49.09 41.69
C LYS A 5 -5.95 48.87 40.18
N LEU A 6 -5.02 48.16 39.54
CA LEU A 6 -5.31 47.51 38.26
C LEU A 6 -4.80 46.07 38.26
N TYR A 7 -5.69 45.18 37.86
CA TYR A 7 -5.60 43.73 37.87
C TYR A 7 -4.88 43.21 36.61
N SER A 8 -4.31 42.00 36.77
CA SER A 8 -4.11 40.87 35.86
C SER A 8 -4.29 41.06 34.34
N ILE A 9 -3.42 40.42 33.53
CA ILE A 9 -3.63 39.81 32.19
C ILE A 9 -2.21 39.52 31.63
N PHE A 10 -1.79 38.38 31.06
CA PHE A 10 -2.43 37.15 30.59
C PHE A 10 -1.34 36.06 30.55
N ALA A 11 -1.76 34.80 30.68
CA ALA A 11 -0.92 33.63 30.43
C ALA A 11 -0.27 33.70 29.05
N LEU A 12 1.07 33.59 28.97
CA LEU A 12 1.73 33.33 27.70
C LEU A 12 1.54 31.84 27.39
N SER A 13 0.39 31.54 26.78
CA SER A 13 0.05 30.24 26.25
C SER A 13 1.17 29.75 25.32
N LEU A 14 1.74 28.62 25.70
CA LEU A 14 2.70 27.84 24.94
C LEU A 14 2.02 27.32 23.66
N LEU A 15 1.99 28.12 22.59
CA LEU A 15 1.52 27.67 21.29
C LEU A 15 2.68 26.94 20.57
N ILE A 16 3.00 25.73 21.00
CA ILE A 16 3.75 24.80 20.15
C ILE A 16 2.78 24.45 19.02
N LEU A 17 2.88 25.18 17.91
CA LEU A 17 2.37 24.74 16.63
C LEU A 17 3.14 23.46 16.28
N SER A 18 2.62 22.33 16.74
CA SER A 18 2.95 21.05 16.16
C SER A 18 2.53 21.14 14.70
N PHE A 19 3.46 21.51 13.83
CA PHE A 19 3.41 21.13 12.44
C PHE A 19 3.39 19.60 12.45
N CYS A 20 2.19 19.02 12.52
CA CYS A 20 1.98 17.70 11.95
C CYS A 20 2.53 17.82 10.54
N SER A 21 3.68 17.22 10.31
CA SER A 21 4.19 17.03 8.97
C SER A 21 3.00 16.51 8.18
N SER A 22 2.59 17.23 7.14
CA SER A 22 1.54 16.77 6.24
C SER A 22 2.04 15.46 5.66
N ALA A 23 1.77 14.36 6.35
CA ALA A 23 1.87 13.05 5.79
C ALA A 23 0.85 13.09 4.68
N PHE A 24 1.33 13.12 3.44
CA PHE A 24 0.50 12.82 2.29
C PHE A 24 -0.30 11.56 2.66
N ALA A 25 -1.61 11.64 2.61
CA ALA A 25 -2.49 10.56 3.03
C ALA A 25 -2.95 9.86 1.77
N TRP A 26 -2.80 8.55 1.72
CA TRP A 26 -3.30 7.77 0.58
C TRP A 26 -4.75 8.11 0.25
N SER A 27 -5.08 8.11 -1.04
CA SER A 27 -6.45 8.27 -1.50
C SER A 27 -7.36 7.31 -0.72
N PRO A 28 -8.50 7.76 -0.15
CA PRO A 28 -9.39 6.89 0.63
C PRO A 28 -9.86 5.65 -0.12
N SER A 29 -9.78 5.64 -1.45
CA SER A 29 -10.10 4.48 -2.28
C SER A 29 -9.19 3.27 -2.08
N ILE A 30 -7.99 3.42 -1.52
CA ILE A 30 -7.07 2.30 -1.25
C ILE A 30 -7.08 1.87 0.23
N ASP A 31 -7.82 2.58 1.08
CA ASP A 31 -7.78 2.33 2.52
C ASP A 31 -8.49 1.02 2.87
N GLY A 32 -7.89 0.27 3.80
CA GLY A 32 -8.47 -0.96 4.33
C GLY A 32 -8.36 -2.17 3.40
N LYS A 33 -8.27 -3.34 4.03
CA LYS A 33 -8.14 -4.62 3.33
C LYS A 33 -9.43 -4.95 2.57
N PRO A 34 -9.37 -5.43 1.30
CA PRO A 34 -10.58 -5.72 0.53
C PRO A 34 -11.44 -6.82 1.18
N ASP A 35 -12.75 -6.57 1.28
CA ASP A 35 -13.72 -7.52 1.86
C ASP A 35 -13.79 -8.84 1.08
N ALA A 36 -13.52 -8.79 -0.23
CA ALA A 36 -13.49 -9.95 -1.11
C ALA A 36 -12.26 -10.85 -0.94
N PHE A 37 -11.33 -10.52 -0.03
CA PHE A 37 -10.16 -11.34 0.24
C PHE A 37 -10.50 -12.57 1.08
N ASP A 38 -10.64 -13.72 0.44
CA ASP A 38 -10.89 -15.01 1.09
C ASP A 38 -9.84 -16.04 0.63
N PRO A 39 -8.73 -16.17 1.38
CA PRO A 39 -7.63 -17.07 1.04
C PRO A 39 -8.11 -18.49 0.72
N GLY A 40 -7.72 -19.00 -0.44
CA GLY A 40 -8.09 -20.35 -0.89
C GLY A 40 -9.46 -20.46 -1.54
N LYS A 41 -10.29 -19.41 -1.47
CA LYS A 41 -11.64 -19.39 -2.05
C LYS A 41 -11.79 -18.36 -3.17
N SER A 42 -10.91 -17.37 -3.24
CA SER A 42 -10.87 -16.37 -4.29
C SER A 42 -9.57 -16.43 -5.09
N ARG A 43 -9.48 -15.68 -6.20
CA ARG A 43 -8.25 -15.59 -7.01
C ARG A 43 -8.03 -14.16 -7.46
N GLY A 44 -6.82 -13.66 -7.25
CA GLY A 44 -6.42 -12.35 -7.78
C GLY A 44 -5.36 -11.66 -6.94
N TYR A 45 -5.13 -10.39 -7.27
CA TYR A 45 -4.38 -9.45 -6.45
C TYR A 45 -5.30 -8.68 -5.52
N TYR A 46 -4.84 -8.48 -4.29
CA TYR A 46 -5.52 -7.73 -3.25
C TYR A 46 -4.57 -6.66 -2.75
N ILE A 47 -4.94 -5.41 -2.98
CA ILE A 47 -4.08 -4.25 -2.75
C ILE A 47 -4.78 -3.30 -1.81
N TRP A 48 -4.11 -2.92 -0.73
CA TRP A 48 -4.63 -1.89 0.16
C TRP A 48 -3.51 -1.14 0.86
N HIS A 49 -3.91 -0.07 1.51
CA HIS A 49 -3.08 0.66 2.46
C HIS A 49 -3.77 0.65 3.82
N ASP A 50 -2.98 0.58 4.88
CA ASP A 50 -3.42 0.87 6.24
C ASP A 50 -2.26 1.49 7.05
N LYS A 51 -2.37 1.54 8.39
CA LYS A 51 -1.33 2.11 9.26
C LYS A 51 0.04 1.45 9.13
N ASP A 52 0.11 0.20 8.67
CA ASP A 52 1.34 -0.59 8.59
C ASP A 52 2.03 -0.45 7.23
N GLY A 53 1.31 0.00 6.19
CA GLY A 53 1.87 0.37 4.90
C GLY A 53 0.96 -0.01 3.74
N LEU A 54 1.57 -0.21 2.58
CA LEU A 54 0.96 -0.80 1.41
C LEU A 54 1.11 -2.32 1.45
N HIS A 55 0.08 -3.00 1.00
CA HIS A 55 -0.01 -4.46 0.92
C HIS A 55 -0.39 -4.84 -0.51
N ILE A 56 0.27 -5.86 -1.06
CA ILE A 56 -0.12 -6.52 -2.31
C ILE A 56 -0.03 -8.01 -2.11
N TRP A 57 -1.17 -8.65 -1.92
CA TRP A 57 -1.26 -10.08 -1.65
C TRP A 57 -1.97 -10.80 -2.79
N THR A 58 -1.64 -12.07 -2.96
CA THR A 58 -2.20 -12.98 -3.95
C THR A 58 -2.84 -14.16 -3.24
N THR A 59 -3.89 -14.72 -3.84
CA THR A 59 -4.45 -16.01 -3.44
C THR A 59 -5.04 -16.70 -4.67
N THR A 60 -5.30 -18.00 -4.57
CA THR A 60 -5.94 -18.78 -5.62
C THR A 60 -7.03 -19.68 -5.06
N ARG A 61 -7.83 -20.24 -5.97
CA ARG A 61 -8.91 -21.17 -5.63
C ARG A 61 -8.55 -22.58 -6.13
N GLY A 62 -7.72 -23.29 -5.36
CA GLY A 62 -7.41 -24.71 -5.59
C GLY A 62 -6.48 -25.03 -6.76
N GLN A 63 -5.93 -24.01 -7.43
CA GLN A 63 -4.97 -24.17 -8.52
C GLN A 63 -3.77 -23.24 -8.30
N GLU A 64 -2.56 -23.78 -8.38
CA GLU A 64 -1.33 -22.99 -8.38
C GLU A 64 -1.32 -22.05 -9.59
N HIS A 65 -1.02 -20.77 -9.34
CA HIS A 65 -0.75 -19.78 -10.38
C HIS A 65 0.52 -19.01 -10.08
N GLU A 66 1.20 -18.57 -11.14
CA GLU A 66 2.36 -17.69 -11.01
C GLU A 66 1.93 -16.23 -11.09
N PHE A 67 2.00 -15.52 -9.97
CA PHE A 67 1.80 -14.09 -9.90
C PHE A 67 3.14 -13.37 -10.02
N SER A 68 3.24 -12.37 -10.88
CA SER A 68 4.45 -11.55 -11.00
C SER A 68 4.11 -10.10 -11.32
N GLY A 69 5.04 -9.20 -11.07
CA GLY A 69 4.80 -7.81 -11.39
C GLY A 69 5.97 -6.89 -11.14
N VAL A 70 5.76 -5.64 -11.55
CA VAL A 70 6.67 -4.53 -11.29
C VAL A 70 5.90 -3.42 -10.59
N ILE A 71 6.43 -2.98 -9.45
CA ILE A 71 5.88 -1.88 -8.66
C ILE A 71 6.87 -0.72 -8.74
N ARG A 72 6.42 0.49 -9.10
CA ARG A 72 7.28 1.67 -9.22
C ARG A 72 6.75 2.82 -8.37
N THR A 73 7.62 3.71 -7.92
CA THR A 73 7.20 4.93 -7.22
C THR A 73 8.15 6.08 -7.53
N ASN A 74 7.69 7.32 -7.42
CA ASN A 74 8.57 8.49 -7.38
C ASN A 74 9.11 8.80 -5.97
N GLY A 75 8.82 7.95 -4.98
CA GLY A 75 9.43 7.96 -3.66
C GLY A 75 10.56 6.92 -3.54
N LYS A 76 10.67 6.31 -2.36
CA LYS A 76 11.58 5.21 -2.07
C LYS A 76 10.87 4.12 -1.26
N PHE A 77 10.95 2.88 -1.72
CA PHE A 77 10.47 1.72 -0.99
C PHE A 77 11.30 1.48 0.29
N ALA A 78 10.62 1.24 1.40
CA ALA A 78 11.19 0.95 2.71
C ALA A 78 10.41 -0.19 3.37
N ASP A 79 11.00 -0.82 4.39
CA ASP A 79 10.36 -1.85 5.22
C ASP A 79 9.64 -2.92 4.38
N ILE A 80 10.33 -3.46 3.37
CA ILE A 80 9.77 -4.44 2.44
C ILE A 80 9.84 -5.81 3.09
N HIS A 81 8.69 -6.46 3.27
CA HIS A 81 8.56 -7.78 3.87
C HIS A 81 7.75 -8.68 2.95
N GLY A 82 8.27 -9.88 2.70
CA GLY A 82 7.54 -10.92 1.98
C GLY A 82 6.57 -11.64 2.91
N GLN A 83 5.37 -11.92 2.41
CA GLN A 83 4.37 -12.73 3.10
C GLN A 83 4.40 -14.14 2.52
N ARG A 84 4.67 -15.14 3.38
CA ARG A 84 4.69 -16.59 3.09
C ARG A 84 5.56 -17.07 1.91
N ILE A 85 6.48 -16.23 1.44
CA ILE A 85 7.47 -16.51 0.38
C ILE A 85 8.15 -17.87 0.57
N GLU A 86 7.96 -18.75 -0.42
CA GLU A 86 8.58 -20.07 -0.48
C GLU A 86 9.86 -20.08 -1.31
N ARG A 87 10.53 -21.23 -1.42
CA ARG A 87 11.84 -21.37 -2.07
C ARG A 87 11.90 -20.85 -3.51
N ASN A 88 10.79 -20.89 -4.24
CA ASN A 88 10.73 -20.49 -5.65
C ASN A 88 10.19 -19.07 -5.86
N ASP A 89 9.84 -18.39 -4.78
CA ASP A 89 9.32 -17.03 -4.79
C ASP A 89 10.44 -16.02 -4.62
N PHE A 90 10.29 -14.85 -5.21
CA PHE A 90 11.24 -13.77 -5.00
C PHE A 90 10.60 -12.40 -5.10
N TYR A 91 11.27 -11.44 -4.47
CA TYR A 91 11.17 -10.03 -4.81
C TYR A 91 12.57 -9.41 -4.82
N LYS A 92 12.77 -8.41 -5.67
CA LYS A 92 14.00 -7.64 -5.79
C LYS A 92 13.67 -6.16 -5.82
N THR A 93 14.50 -5.36 -5.16
CA THR A 93 14.38 -3.90 -5.18
C THR A 93 15.52 -3.31 -5.99
N SER A 94 15.26 -2.27 -6.80
CA SER A 94 16.31 -1.53 -7.51
C SER A 94 17.32 -0.90 -6.54
N SER A 95 18.54 -0.62 -7.02
CA SER A 95 19.56 0.09 -6.22
C SER A 95 19.08 1.47 -5.75
N THR A 96 18.29 2.14 -6.58
CA THR A 96 17.63 3.42 -6.29
C THR A 96 16.40 3.27 -5.41
N ARG A 97 15.94 2.06 -5.10
CA ARG A 97 14.76 1.76 -4.25
C ARG A 97 13.44 2.38 -4.74
N ASP A 98 13.30 2.59 -6.04
CA ASP A 98 12.08 3.13 -6.68
C ASP A 98 11.35 2.09 -7.54
N MET A 99 11.87 0.85 -7.61
CA MET A 99 11.27 -0.26 -8.32
C MET A 99 11.37 -1.55 -7.50
N ILE A 100 10.29 -2.31 -7.43
CA ILE A 100 10.24 -3.70 -6.95
C ILE A 100 9.83 -4.59 -8.13
N THR A 101 10.51 -5.71 -8.32
CA THR A 101 10.06 -6.80 -9.21
C THR A 101 9.85 -8.05 -8.37
N PHE A 102 8.73 -8.76 -8.57
CA PHE A 102 8.40 -9.94 -7.80
C PHE A 102 7.85 -11.08 -8.68
N LYS A 103 7.93 -12.30 -8.14
CA LYS A 103 7.27 -13.51 -8.64
C LYS A 103 6.91 -14.40 -7.45
N PHE A 104 5.66 -14.86 -7.38
CA PHE A 104 5.12 -15.79 -6.39
C PHE A 104 4.41 -16.96 -7.08
N LYS A 105 4.59 -18.17 -6.57
CA LYS A 105 3.84 -19.37 -6.92
C LYS A 105 2.81 -19.64 -5.84
N THR A 106 1.61 -19.10 -6.02
CA THR A 106 0.56 -19.18 -5.01
C THR A 106 -0.37 -20.35 -5.27
N ASP A 107 -0.49 -21.27 -4.31
CA ASP A 107 -1.49 -22.35 -4.30
C ASP A 107 -2.37 -22.29 -3.05
N SER A 108 -3.60 -21.79 -3.22
CA SER A 108 -4.68 -21.77 -2.22
C SER A 108 -4.40 -21.01 -0.92
N GLY A 109 -3.16 -20.64 -0.64
CA GLY A 109 -2.72 -19.84 0.49
C GLY A 109 -2.66 -18.37 0.15
N ILE A 110 -1.64 -17.70 0.68
CA ILE A 110 -1.37 -16.29 0.46
C ILE A 110 0.10 -16.18 0.13
N ASP A 111 0.46 -15.39 -0.86
CA ASP A 111 1.79 -14.79 -0.98
C ASP A 111 1.65 -13.29 -1.13
N GLY A 112 2.71 -12.52 -0.90
CA GLY A 112 2.61 -11.09 -1.12
C GLY A 112 3.78 -10.28 -0.60
N LEU A 113 3.63 -8.96 -0.69
CA LEU A 113 4.54 -7.98 -0.11
C LEU A 113 3.78 -6.99 0.75
N ASP A 114 4.39 -6.67 1.88
CA ASP A 114 4.09 -5.48 2.65
C ASP A 114 5.27 -4.51 2.51
N PHE A 115 4.99 -3.23 2.31
CA PHE A 115 6.04 -2.23 2.15
C PHE A 115 5.54 -0.83 2.48
N LYS A 116 6.49 0.06 2.77
CA LYS A 116 6.24 1.49 2.92
C LYS A 116 6.88 2.28 1.80
N ILE A 117 6.35 3.49 1.56
CA ILE A 117 6.95 4.46 0.65
C ILE A 117 7.36 5.72 1.43
N LYS A 118 8.66 6.01 1.39
CA LYS A 118 9.24 7.26 1.91
C LYS A 118 9.24 8.31 0.81
N GLY A 119 8.63 9.47 1.08
CA GLY A 119 8.41 10.50 0.07
C GLY A 119 7.46 10.03 -1.04
N GLY A 120 7.52 10.69 -2.20
CA GLY A 120 6.69 10.37 -3.35
C GLY A 120 5.22 10.78 -3.21
N LYS A 121 4.49 10.66 -4.33
CA LYS A 121 3.07 11.01 -4.48
C LYS A 121 2.25 9.87 -5.06
N TYR A 122 2.90 8.84 -5.58
CA TYR A 122 2.21 7.74 -6.24
C TYR A 122 3.00 6.44 -6.21
N VAL A 123 2.29 5.36 -6.51
CA VAL A 123 2.83 4.04 -6.82
C VAL A 123 2.14 3.51 -8.09
N ASP A 124 2.92 2.93 -8.98
CA ASP A 124 2.48 2.30 -10.23
C ASP A 124 2.61 0.79 -10.12
N PHE A 125 1.66 0.08 -10.72
CA PHE A 125 1.62 -1.38 -10.75
C PHE A 125 1.49 -1.87 -12.18
N ASP A 126 2.30 -2.87 -12.54
CA ASP A 126 2.20 -3.65 -13.77
C ASP A 126 2.17 -5.13 -13.38
N LEU A 127 1.01 -5.77 -13.50
CA LEU A 127 0.70 -7.04 -12.81
C LEU A 127 0.36 -8.17 -13.77
N PHE A 128 0.88 -9.36 -13.49
CA PHE A 128 0.79 -10.52 -14.36
C PHE A 128 0.31 -11.75 -13.58
N VAL A 129 -0.38 -12.65 -14.28
CA VAL A 129 -0.69 -14.01 -13.86
C VAL A 129 -0.32 -14.96 -15.00
N ASP A 130 0.42 -16.02 -14.70
CA ASP A 130 0.88 -17.03 -15.67
C ASP A 130 1.53 -16.41 -16.92
N GLY A 131 2.38 -15.39 -16.72
CA GLY A 131 3.10 -14.69 -17.80
C GLY A 131 2.27 -13.71 -18.63
N HIS A 132 0.99 -13.54 -18.34
CA HIS A 132 0.10 -12.61 -19.04
C HIS A 132 -0.37 -11.49 -18.12
N ARG A 133 -0.65 -10.30 -18.66
CA ARG A 133 -1.26 -9.22 -17.87
C ARG A 133 -2.56 -9.73 -17.24
N ILE A 134 -2.70 -9.57 -15.93
CA ILE A 134 -3.92 -10.01 -15.24
C ILE A 134 -5.13 -9.18 -15.70
N ASP A 135 -6.29 -9.82 -15.82
CA ASP A 135 -7.57 -9.13 -16.01
C ASP A 135 -7.77 -8.13 -14.85
N PRO A 136 -7.98 -6.82 -15.12
CA PRO A 136 -8.20 -5.83 -14.08
C PRO A 136 -9.31 -6.19 -13.08
N LYS A 137 -10.31 -6.98 -13.49
CA LYS A 137 -11.38 -7.47 -12.59
C LYS A 137 -10.91 -8.45 -11.51
N GLN A 138 -9.69 -8.97 -11.63
CA GLN A 138 -9.02 -9.82 -10.63
C GLN A 138 -8.02 -9.02 -9.79
N ILE A 139 -8.10 -7.69 -9.84
CA ILE A 139 -7.37 -6.78 -8.95
C ILE A 139 -8.43 -6.10 -8.07
N HIS A 140 -8.29 -6.28 -6.75
CA HIS A 140 -9.20 -5.75 -5.76
C HIS A 140 -8.47 -4.74 -4.89
N ILE A 141 -8.91 -3.49 -4.90
CA ILE A 141 -8.22 -2.37 -4.25
C ILE A 141 -9.09 -1.76 -3.15
N GLY A 142 -8.50 -1.57 -1.96
CA GLY A 142 -9.17 -1.00 -0.79
C GLY A 142 -10.32 -1.87 -0.25
N ASP A 143 -10.91 -1.45 0.86
CA ASP A 143 -12.00 -2.14 1.56
C ASP A 143 -13.18 -2.49 0.62
N ARG A 144 -13.57 -1.53 -0.21
CA ARG A 144 -14.64 -1.66 -1.22
C ARG A 144 -14.27 -2.55 -2.40
N GLY A 145 -13.03 -3.01 -2.50
CA GLY A 145 -12.57 -3.98 -3.50
C GLY A 145 -12.76 -3.54 -4.95
N TRP A 146 -12.59 -2.24 -5.25
CA TRP A 146 -12.74 -1.75 -6.62
C TRP A 146 -11.59 -2.22 -7.52
N SER A 147 -11.86 -2.30 -8.82
CA SER A 147 -10.87 -2.72 -9.82
C SER A 147 -10.41 -1.55 -10.67
N PRO A 148 -9.11 -1.48 -11.02
CA PRO A 148 -8.61 -0.48 -11.94
C PRO A 148 -9.19 -0.69 -13.35
N ARG A 149 -9.17 0.37 -14.16
CA ARG A 149 -9.62 0.30 -15.55
C ARG A 149 -8.68 -0.55 -16.41
N ASP A 150 -7.39 -0.38 -16.19
CA ASP A 150 -6.31 -0.98 -16.95
C ASP A 150 -5.36 -1.70 -16.00
N ASN A 151 -4.57 -2.62 -16.55
CA ASN A 151 -3.61 -3.42 -15.78
C ASN A 151 -2.36 -2.64 -15.37
N ASP A 152 -2.00 -1.59 -16.13
CA ASP A 152 -1.05 -0.56 -15.71
C ASP A 152 -1.85 0.57 -15.06
N PHE A 153 -1.72 0.70 -13.74
CA PHE A 153 -2.49 1.68 -12.98
C PHE A 153 -1.66 2.32 -11.87
N ARG A 154 -2.09 3.53 -11.52
CA ARG A 154 -1.44 4.39 -10.54
C ARG A 154 -2.36 4.65 -9.35
N LEU A 155 -1.82 4.51 -8.14
CA LEU A 155 -2.47 4.94 -6.90
C LEU A 155 -1.75 6.15 -6.33
N TYR A 156 -2.52 7.10 -5.78
CA TYR A 156 -2.01 8.39 -5.31
C TYR A 156 -2.09 8.56 -3.80
N ARG A 157 -1.15 9.36 -3.30
CA ARG A 157 -0.98 9.79 -1.91
C ARG A 157 -1.30 11.27 -1.72
#